data_AF-A0A0A2I5Z8-F1
#
_entry.id   AF-A0A0A2I5Z8-F1
#
_cell.length_a   1.000
_cell.length_b   1.000
_cell.length_c   1.000
_cell.angle_alpha   90.00
_cell.angle_beta   90.00
_cell.angle_gamma   90.00
#
_symmetry.space_group_name_H-M   'P 1'
#
loop_
_entity.id
_entity.type
_entity.pdbx_description
1 polymer ?
#
loop_
_entity_poly.entity_id
_entity_poly.type
_entity_poly.pdbx_seq_one_letter_code
_entity_poly.pdbx_strand_id
1 'polypeptide(L)'
;MYYCSMGGRLLPMGCTEFQSNKQAPTTRAPYYGHITVASAIGSSSDTRVVKIPLPSDTESAYAVYRGGKLRKLAVLNLQPFHHTSSPRPSKSSRFQVPKGFAEAKVERLTASGSDSLGEITFARVSYDHDLQRGKPVIVDPRKEMAIIQDGTVNIMVPDSSAVPLTLK
;
A
#
# COMPACT_ATOMS: atom_id res chain seq x y z
N MET A 1 9.24 6.74 25.19
CA MET A 1 8.29 5.91 24.41
C MET A 1 7.39 6.88 23.65
N TYR A 2 7.69 7.14 22.37
CA TYR A 2 6.93 8.10 21.57
C TYR A 2 5.89 7.36 20.72
N TYR A 3 4.63 7.79 20.82
CA TYR A 3 3.49 7.23 20.08
C TYR A 3 3.15 8.11 18.88
N CYS A 4 3.02 7.51 17.70
CA CYS A 4 2.48 8.19 16.52
C CYS A 4 0.96 7.98 16.49
N SER A 5 0.19 9.07 16.58
CA SER A 5 -1.28 9.05 16.54
C SER A 5 -1.75 9.23 15.10
N MET A 6 -2.34 8.19 14.52
CA MET A 6 -3.18 8.33 13.32
C MET A 6 -4.63 8.45 13.75
N GLY A 7 -5.23 9.64 13.56
CA GLY A 7 -6.70 9.82 13.63
C GLY A 7 -7.39 9.26 14.87
N GLY A 8 -6.74 9.34 16.05
CA GLY A 8 -7.33 8.90 17.32
C GLY A 8 -7.33 7.38 17.55
N ARG A 9 -6.60 6.58 16.76
CA ARG A 9 -6.36 5.15 17.07
C ARG A 9 -4.88 4.81 17.02
N LEU A 10 -4.39 4.33 18.16
CA LEU A 10 -3.05 3.79 18.36
C LEU A 10 -2.97 2.41 17.72
N LEU A 11 -2.21 2.27 16.64
CA LEU A 11 -1.80 0.97 16.12
C LEU A 11 -0.43 0.62 16.72
N PRO A 12 -0.20 -0.62 17.19
CA PRO A 12 1.06 -1.05 17.80
C PRO A 12 2.13 -1.36 16.75
N MET A 13 2.26 -0.52 15.72
CA MET A 13 3.38 -0.58 14.78
C MET A 13 4.42 0.42 15.28
N GLY A 14 5.44 -0.08 15.98
CA GLY A 14 6.56 0.76 16.41
C GLY A 14 7.18 1.47 15.22
N CYS A 15 7.35 2.79 15.32
CA CYS A 15 8.21 3.54 14.41
C CYS A 15 9.62 2.96 14.55
N THR A 16 10.03 2.09 13.65
CA THR A 16 11.43 1.64 13.59
C THR A 16 12.26 2.77 13.00
N GLU A 17 12.61 3.74 13.85
CA GLU A 17 13.74 4.63 13.60
C GLU A 17 15.01 3.78 13.71
N PHE A 18 15.64 3.45 12.58
CA PHE A 18 17.01 2.97 12.59
C PHE A 18 17.94 4.16 12.82
N GLN A 19 18.20 4.49 14.09
CA GLN A 19 19.29 5.40 14.46
C GLN A 19 20.61 4.65 14.36
N SER A 20 21.31 4.80 13.24
CA SER A 20 22.76 4.60 13.22
C SER A 20 23.38 5.90 13.73
N ASN A 21 24.31 5.82 14.69
CA ASN A 21 24.86 6.91 15.50
C ASN A 21 25.51 8.11 14.75
N LYS A 22 25.34 8.21 13.42
CA LYS A 22 25.88 9.27 12.54
C LYS A 22 24.90 9.75 11.45
N GLN A 23 23.64 9.32 11.44
CA GLN A 23 22.64 9.77 10.46
C GLN A 23 21.47 10.48 11.14
N ALA A 24 21.04 11.60 10.54
CA ALA A 24 19.84 12.29 10.96
C ALA A 24 18.62 11.34 10.88
N PRO A 25 17.64 11.44 11.79
CA PRO A 25 16.40 10.69 11.70
C PRO A 25 15.76 10.87 10.32
N THR A 26 15.32 9.77 9.72
CA THR A 26 14.69 9.78 8.40
C THR A 26 13.66 8.65 8.29
N THR A 27 12.63 8.86 7.48
CA THR A 27 11.61 7.86 7.20
C THR A 27 12.03 7.03 6.00
N ARG A 28 12.36 5.76 6.23
CA ARG A 28 12.88 4.87 5.17
C ARG A 28 11.78 4.09 4.46
N ALA A 29 12.05 3.67 3.22
CA ALA A 29 11.13 2.86 2.41
C ALA A 29 10.46 1.67 3.14
N PRO A 30 11.14 0.88 3.99
CA PRO A 30 10.50 -0.22 4.73
C PRO A 30 9.34 0.23 5.62
N TYR A 31 9.37 1.46 6.15
CA TYR A 31 8.29 2.01 6.96
C TYR A 31 6.96 2.09 6.18
N TYR A 32 7.02 2.52 4.91
CA TYR A 32 5.83 2.57 4.06
C TYR A 32 5.33 1.18 3.68
N GLY A 33 6.24 0.21 3.54
CA GLY A 33 5.88 -1.21 3.41
C GLY A 33 5.09 -1.71 4.61
N HIS A 34 5.55 -1.41 5.83
CA HIS A 34 4.85 -1.75 7.07
C HIS A 34 3.45 -1.11 7.15
N ILE A 35 3.32 0.17 6.80
CA ILE A 35 2.01 0.84 6.77
C ILE A 35 1.08 0.17 5.75
N THR A 36 1.60 -0.19 4.57
CA THR A 36 0.82 -0.85 3.52
C THR A 36 0.27 -2.19 4.00
N VAL A 37 1.11 -3.00 4.64
CA VAL A 37 0.71 -4.29 5.23
C VAL A 37 -0.30 -4.08 6.37
N ALA A 38 -0.05 -3.13 7.27
CA ALA A 38 -0.95 -2.81 8.37
C ALA A 38 -2.33 -2.34 7.86
N SER A 39 -2.38 -1.54 6.79
CA SER A 39 -3.65 -1.17 6.14
C SER A 39 -4.33 -2.40 5.55
N ALA A 40 -3.61 -3.27 4.85
CA ALA A 40 -4.19 -4.44 4.21
C ALA A 40 -4.79 -5.44 5.21
N ILE A 41 -4.08 -5.75 6.30
CA ILE A 41 -4.49 -6.75 7.31
C ILE A 41 -5.50 -6.17 8.30
N GLY A 42 -5.33 -4.90 8.67
CA GLY A 42 -6.14 -4.24 9.70
C GLY A 42 -5.87 -4.77 11.12
N SER A 43 -6.76 -4.45 12.05
CA SER A 43 -6.60 -4.74 13.49
C SER A 43 -7.50 -5.86 14.01
N SER A 44 -8.09 -6.66 13.13
CA SER A 44 -9.03 -7.71 13.53
C SER A 44 -8.28 -8.97 13.95
N SER A 45 -8.70 -9.61 15.04
CA SER A 45 -8.16 -10.90 15.48
C SER A 45 -8.57 -12.06 14.55
N ASP A 46 -9.70 -11.92 13.85
CA ASP A 46 -10.17 -12.87 12.83
C ASP A 46 -9.87 -12.36 11.41
N THR A 47 -8.61 -12.07 11.13
CA THR A 47 -8.13 -11.78 9.76
C THR A 47 -7.48 -13.03 9.18
N ARG A 48 -7.84 -13.37 7.93
CA ARG A 48 -7.18 -14.44 7.16
C ARG A 48 -6.66 -13.87 5.85
N VAL A 49 -5.41 -14.20 5.53
CA VAL A 49 -4.75 -13.78 4.28
C VAL A 49 -4.53 -15.01 3.41
N VAL A 50 -4.97 -14.96 2.17
CA VAL A 50 -4.85 -16.04 1.19
C VAL A 50 -4.09 -15.51 -0.01
N LYS A 51 -3.01 -16.19 -0.42
CA LYS A 51 -2.29 -15.85 -1.65
C LYS A 51 -3.17 -16.19 -2.86
N ILE A 52 -3.29 -15.26 -3.79
CA ILE A 52 -3.92 -15.47 -5.09
C ILE A 52 -2.80 -15.86 -6.06
N PRO A 53 -2.85 -17.06 -6.67
CA PRO A 53 -1.87 -17.45 -7.68
C PRO A 53 -1.92 -16.50 -8.87
N LEU A 54 -0.76 -15.97 -9.25
CA LEU A 54 -0.57 -15.16 -10.45
C LEU A 54 0.47 -15.85 -11.35
N PRO A 55 0.43 -15.64 -12.67
CA PRO A 55 1.35 -16.30 -13.61
C PRO A 55 2.77 -15.72 -13.59
N SER A 56 2.97 -14.51 -13.04
CA SER A 56 4.27 -13.84 -13.02
C SER A 56 4.94 -13.96 -11.65
N ASP A 57 6.24 -14.26 -11.66
CA ASP A 57 7.05 -14.32 -10.44
C ASP A 57 7.34 -12.94 -9.83
N THR A 58 7.20 -11.88 -10.64
CA THR A 58 7.39 -10.48 -10.19
C THR A 58 6.08 -9.83 -9.77
N GLU A 59 4.99 -10.58 -9.69
CA GLU A 59 3.69 -10.11 -9.19
C GLU A 59 3.23 -10.98 -8.03
N SER A 60 2.52 -10.36 -7.09
CA SER A 60 1.92 -11.09 -5.98
C SER A 60 0.60 -10.47 -5.61
N ALA A 61 -0.42 -11.31 -5.45
CA ALA A 61 -1.73 -10.87 -4.99
C ALA A 61 -2.18 -11.66 -3.77
N TYR A 62 -2.93 -10.99 -2.91
CA TYR A 62 -3.45 -11.54 -1.67
C TYR A 62 -4.90 -11.11 -1.46
N ALA A 63 -5.74 -12.04 -1.05
CA ALA A 63 -7.08 -11.79 -0.56
C ALA A 63 -7.07 -11.73 0.97
N VAL A 64 -7.66 -10.68 1.54
CA VAL A 64 -7.79 -10.51 2.98
C VAL A 64 -9.26 -10.64 3.36
N TYR A 65 -9.52 -11.65 4.20
CA TYR A 65 -10.84 -11.96 4.73
C TYR A 65 -10.94 -11.53 6.19
N ARG A 66 -12.16 -11.15 6.59
CA ARG A 66 -12.52 -10.87 7.98
C ARG A 66 -13.89 -11.43 8.29
N GLY A 67 -14.03 -12.26 9.33
CA GLY A 67 -15.32 -12.92 9.60
C GLY A 67 -15.77 -13.82 8.46
N GLY A 68 -14.82 -14.47 7.77
CA GLY A 68 -15.09 -15.29 6.57
C GLY A 68 -15.51 -14.50 5.31
N LYS A 69 -15.60 -13.17 5.36
CA LYS A 69 -15.98 -12.33 4.21
C LYS A 69 -14.76 -11.66 3.59
N LEU A 70 -14.68 -11.66 2.26
CA LEU A 70 -13.64 -10.91 1.54
C LEU A 70 -13.80 -9.42 1.83
N ARG A 71 -12.73 -8.76 2.26
CA ARG A 71 -12.74 -7.32 2.58
C ARG A 71 -11.74 -6.53 1.77
N LYS A 72 -10.54 -7.09 1.57
CA LYS A 72 -9.49 -6.40 0.82
C LYS A 72 -8.81 -7.34 -0.15
N LEU A 73 -8.26 -6.75 -1.20
CA LEU A 73 -7.26 -7.35 -2.05
C LEU A 73 -5.97 -6.55 -1.88
N ALA A 74 -4.81 -7.16 -2.00
CA ALA A 74 -3.54 -6.47 -2.06
C ALA A 74 -2.77 -7.00 -3.26
N VAL A 75 -2.33 -6.11 -4.14
CA VAL A 75 -1.60 -6.45 -5.36
C VAL A 75 -0.25 -5.77 -5.32
N LEU A 76 0.82 -6.51 -5.58
CA LEU A 76 2.18 -6.02 -5.60
C LEU A 76 2.78 -6.32 -6.97
N ASN A 77 3.42 -5.31 -7.55
CA ASN A 77 4.27 -5.47 -8.71
C ASN A 77 5.71 -5.18 -8.26
N LEU A 78 6.47 -6.26 -8.13
CA LEU A 78 7.86 -6.29 -7.67
C LEU A 78 8.85 -6.18 -8.83
N GLN A 79 8.37 -5.98 -10.06
CA GLN A 79 9.24 -5.68 -11.19
C GLN A 79 10.07 -4.43 -10.86
N PRO A 80 11.41 -4.51 -10.87
CA PRO A 80 12.25 -3.37 -10.54
C PRO A 80 12.09 -2.29 -11.60
N PHE A 81 11.93 -1.07 -11.14
CA PHE A 81 11.86 0.13 -11.96
C PHE A 81 12.79 1.18 -11.40
N HIS A 82 13.64 1.78 -12.23
CA HIS A 82 14.52 2.87 -11.83
C HIS A 82 13.96 4.21 -12.32
N HIS A 83 14.07 5.25 -11.49
CA HIS A 83 13.48 6.56 -11.79
C HIS A 83 13.98 7.19 -13.11
N THR A 84 15.16 6.80 -13.60
CA THR A 84 15.76 7.27 -14.85
C THR A 84 15.17 6.62 -16.11
N SER A 85 14.40 5.54 -15.98
CA SER A 85 13.89 4.74 -17.10
C SER A 85 12.44 5.08 -17.43
N SER A 86 12.16 6.25 -18.00
CA SER A 86 10.79 6.70 -18.35
C SER A 86 10.37 6.26 -19.77
N PRO A 87 9.09 5.87 -20.02
CA PRO A 87 7.95 5.85 -19.10
C PRO A 87 7.88 4.60 -18.23
N ARG A 88 7.30 4.74 -17.03
CA ARG A 88 7.09 3.62 -16.10
C ARG A 88 6.03 2.64 -16.60
N PRO A 89 6.37 1.36 -16.87
CA PRO A 89 5.39 0.37 -17.26
C PRO A 89 4.37 0.10 -16.15
N SER A 90 3.18 -0.35 -16.56
CA SER A 90 2.11 -0.75 -15.63
C SER A 90 1.44 -2.02 -16.13
N LYS A 91 1.12 -2.92 -15.21
CA LYS A 91 0.41 -4.17 -15.51
C LYS A 91 -1.06 -4.06 -15.10
N SER A 92 -1.95 -4.59 -15.94
CA SER A 92 -3.38 -4.68 -15.65
C SER A 92 -3.64 -5.97 -14.87
N SER A 93 -4.10 -5.85 -13.63
CA SER A 93 -4.53 -6.97 -12.80
C SER A 93 -6.05 -6.98 -12.67
N ARG A 94 -6.67 -8.11 -12.99
CA ARG A 94 -8.12 -8.31 -12.93
C ARG A 94 -8.46 -9.36 -11.89
N PHE A 95 -9.39 -9.05 -11.01
CA PHE A 95 -9.83 -9.98 -9.96
C PHE A 95 -11.35 -10.10 -9.97
N GLN A 96 -11.82 -11.33 -9.92
CA GLN A 96 -13.22 -11.61 -9.62
C GLN A 96 -13.46 -11.42 -8.11
N VAL A 97 -14.53 -10.74 -7.78
CA VAL A 97 -14.99 -10.49 -6.42
C VAL A 97 -16.41 -11.01 -6.25
N PRO A 98 -16.81 -11.42 -5.03
CA PRO A 98 -18.18 -11.82 -4.75
C PRO A 98 -19.18 -10.71 -5.11
N LYS A 99 -20.41 -11.09 -5.43
CA LYS A 99 -21.50 -10.15 -5.69
C LYS A 99 -21.75 -9.25 -4.47
N GLY A 100 -22.22 -8.04 -4.73
CA GLY A 100 -22.62 -7.08 -3.69
C GLY A 100 -21.58 -5.99 -3.39
N PHE A 101 -20.46 -5.96 -4.10
CA PHE A 101 -19.54 -4.84 -4.10
C PHE A 101 -19.71 -4.01 -5.38
N ALA A 102 -19.73 -2.69 -5.24
CA ALA A 102 -19.86 -1.76 -6.36
C ALA A 102 -18.54 -1.07 -6.69
N GLU A 103 -17.71 -0.83 -5.67
CA GLU A 103 -16.47 -0.09 -5.80
C GLU A 103 -15.39 -0.65 -4.87
N ALA A 104 -14.13 -0.35 -5.18
CA ALA A 104 -13.01 -0.62 -4.30
C ALA A 104 -12.21 0.67 -4.05
N LYS A 105 -11.97 1.01 -2.78
CA LYS A 105 -11.03 2.09 -2.44
C LYS A 105 -9.63 1.65 -2.76
N VAL A 106 -8.90 2.45 -3.52
CA VAL A 106 -7.52 2.20 -3.94
C VAL A 106 -6.56 2.97 -3.04
N GLU A 107 -5.58 2.28 -2.44
CA GLU A 107 -4.56 2.86 -1.57
C GLU A 107 -3.19 2.48 -2.10
N ARG A 108 -2.56 3.35 -2.92
CA ARG A 108 -1.30 3.02 -3.58
C ARG A 108 -0.10 3.28 -2.69
N LEU A 109 0.84 2.33 -2.65
CA LEU A 109 2.22 2.54 -2.25
C LEU A 109 3.05 2.82 -3.51
N THR A 110 3.59 4.03 -3.63
CA THR A 110 4.39 4.46 -4.78
C THR A 110 5.58 5.29 -4.35
N ALA A 111 6.63 5.26 -5.18
CA ALA A 111 7.80 6.13 -5.13
C ALA A 111 8.24 6.40 -6.58
N SER A 112 9.21 7.30 -6.78
CA SER A 112 9.73 7.62 -8.12
C SER A 112 10.47 6.44 -8.79
N GLY A 113 10.97 5.50 -7.99
CA GLY A 113 11.59 4.25 -8.43
C GLY A 113 11.89 3.33 -7.25
N SER A 114 12.36 2.11 -7.55
CA SER A 114 12.85 1.14 -6.57
C SER A 114 14.16 1.58 -5.90
N ASP A 115 14.90 2.48 -6.55
CA ASP A 115 16.14 3.12 -6.10
C ASP A 115 15.90 4.43 -5.34
N SER A 116 14.64 4.79 -5.09
CA SER A 116 14.29 6.06 -4.47
C SER A 116 14.55 6.07 -2.97
N LEU A 117 15.17 7.16 -2.50
CA LEU A 117 15.40 7.44 -1.08
C LEU A 117 14.32 8.34 -0.46
N GLY A 118 13.39 8.87 -1.27
CA GLY A 118 12.38 9.86 -0.87
C GLY A 118 11.14 9.79 -1.78
N GLU A 119 10.24 10.78 -1.67
CA GLU A 119 9.01 10.85 -2.50
C GLU A 119 8.11 9.61 -2.43
N ILE A 120 8.27 8.82 -1.37
CA ILE A 120 7.46 7.64 -1.12
C ILE A 120 6.13 8.10 -0.52
N THR A 121 5.04 7.55 -1.03
CA THR A 121 3.69 7.84 -0.56
C THR A 121 2.90 6.56 -0.40
N PHE A 122 2.05 6.54 0.61
CA PHE A 122 1.02 5.54 0.78
C PHE A 122 -0.34 6.23 0.81
N ALA A 123 -1.26 5.84 -0.07
CA ALA A 123 -2.58 6.44 -0.21
C ALA A 123 -2.55 7.97 -0.35
N ARG A 124 -1.56 8.50 -1.10
CA ARG A 124 -1.29 9.94 -1.27
C ARG A 124 -0.93 10.69 0.03
N VAL A 125 -0.41 9.96 1.01
CA VAL A 125 0.18 10.52 2.23
C VAL A 125 1.67 10.19 2.25
N SER A 126 2.49 11.21 2.44
CA SER A 126 3.91 11.06 2.75
C SER A 126 4.13 11.16 4.25
N TYR A 127 5.08 10.39 4.75
CA TYR A 127 5.59 10.46 6.11
C TYR A 127 7.07 10.85 6.08
N ASP A 128 7.54 11.47 5.00
CA ASP A 128 8.93 11.86 4.87
C ASP A 128 9.34 12.77 6.04
N HIS A 129 10.49 12.47 6.62
CA HIS A 129 10.95 13.18 7.80
C HIS A 129 11.23 14.65 7.49
N ASP A 130 11.68 14.94 6.27
CA ASP A 130 12.02 16.30 5.84
C ASP A 130 10.79 17.17 5.61
N LEU A 131 9.62 16.57 5.36
CA LEU A 131 8.36 17.32 5.19
C LEU A 131 7.76 17.74 6.54
N GLN A 132 7.65 16.81 7.48
CA GLN A 132 7.00 17.10 8.77
C GLN A 132 7.46 16.21 9.93
N ARG A 133 8.76 15.91 10.00
CA ARG A 133 9.38 15.09 11.06
C ARG A 133 8.65 13.75 11.26
N GLY A 134 8.29 13.08 10.16
CA GLY A 134 7.62 11.78 10.17
C GLY A 134 6.10 11.83 10.36
N LYS A 135 5.51 13.03 10.53
CA LYS A 135 4.05 13.21 10.60
C LYS A 135 3.42 13.04 9.20
N PRO A 136 2.15 12.59 9.12
CA PRO A 136 1.46 12.44 7.85
C PRO A 136 1.24 13.78 7.16
N VAL A 137 1.71 13.90 5.92
CA VAL A 137 1.48 15.01 5.01
C VAL A 137 0.68 14.52 3.82
N ILE A 138 -0.52 15.05 3.62
CA ILE A 138 -1.36 14.75 2.46
C ILE A 138 -0.74 15.45 1.25
N VAL A 139 -0.23 14.68 0.29
CA VAL A 139 0.35 15.24 -0.95
C VAL A 139 -0.73 15.49 -2.01
N ASP A 140 -1.83 14.74 -1.97
CA ASP A 140 -2.99 14.95 -2.83
C ASP A 140 -4.25 14.42 -2.10
N PRO A 141 -5.28 15.24 -1.86
CA PRO A 141 -6.46 14.87 -1.08
C PRO A 141 -7.46 13.99 -1.84
N ARG A 142 -7.26 13.75 -3.15
CA ARG A 142 -8.21 12.98 -3.97
C ARG A 142 -8.23 11.52 -3.56
N LYS A 143 -9.43 10.99 -3.36
CA LYS A 143 -9.64 9.55 -3.17
C LYS A 143 -9.60 8.86 -4.53
N GLU A 144 -8.97 7.69 -4.58
CA GLU A 144 -9.02 6.83 -5.76
C GLU A 144 -9.93 5.65 -5.49
N MET A 145 -10.83 5.41 -6.44
CA MET A 145 -11.81 4.34 -6.42
C MET A 145 -11.68 3.56 -7.74
N ALA A 146 -11.77 2.24 -7.65
CA ALA A 146 -11.92 1.36 -8.81
C ALA A 146 -13.37 0.89 -8.87
N ILE A 147 -13.98 0.98 -10.04
CA ILE A 147 -15.34 0.50 -10.27
C ILE A 147 -15.31 -1.02 -10.42
N ILE A 148 -16.28 -1.70 -9.82
CA ILE A 148 -16.47 -3.15 -9.97
C ILE A 148 -17.57 -3.36 -10.99
N GLN A 149 -17.21 -3.95 -12.13
CA GLN A 149 -18.12 -4.21 -13.24
C GLN A 149 -18.28 -5.71 -13.40
N ASP A 150 -19.51 -6.20 -13.39
CA ASP A 150 -19.84 -7.63 -13.53
C ASP A 150 -19.06 -8.52 -12.54
N GLY A 151 -18.92 -8.04 -11.29
CA GLY A 151 -18.16 -8.75 -10.26
C GLY A 151 -16.65 -8.80 -10.51
N THR A 152 -16.12 -7.95 -11.38
CA THR A 152 -14.69 -7.86 -11.68
C THR A 152 -14.16 -6.47 -11.35
N VAL A 153 -13.05 -6.42 -10.62
CA VAL A 153 -12.26 -5.19 -10.43
C VAL A 153 -11.02 -5.26 -11.31
N ASN A 154 -10.79 -4.19 -12.09
CA ASN A 154 -9.57 -4.03 -12.89
C ASN A 154 -8.73 -2.90 -12.28
N ILE A 155 -7.44 -3.17 -12.06
CA ILE A 155 -6.52 -2.19 -11.50
C ILE A 155 -5.19 -2.19 -12.27
N MET A 156 -4.70 -1.01 -12.60
CA MET A 156 -3.35 -0.82 -13.13
C MET A 156 -2.37 -0.71 -11.98
N VAL A 157 -1.32 -1.52 -12.01
CA VAL A 157 -0.25 -1.57 -11.00
C VAL A 157 1.08 -1.26 -11.68
N PRO A 158 1.63 -0.05 -11.50
CA PRO A 158 2.96 0.29 -11.98
C PRO A 158 4.04 -0.65 -11.45
N ASP A 159 5.12 -0.85 -12.21
CA ASP A 159 6.29 -1.59 -11.75
C ASP A 159 6.86 -0.97 -10.46
N SER A 160 7.34 -1.77 -9.50
CA SER A 160 7.81 -1.28 -8.18
C SER A 160 6.74 -0.52 -7.38
N SER A 161 5.51 -1.03 -7.34
CA SER A 161 4.43 -0.44 -6.55
C SER A 161 3.53 -1.51 -5.92
N ALA A 162 2.72 -1.10 -4.94
CA ALA A 162 1.71 -1.96 -4.33
C ALA A 162 0.38 -1.23 -4.19
N VAL A 163 -0.71 -1.99 -4.24
CA VAL A 163 -2.08 -1.47 -4.26
C VAL A 163 -3.00 -2.35 -3.40
N PRO A 164 -3.12 -2.03 -2.10
CA PRO A 164 -4.29 -2.41 -1.33
C PRO A 164 -5.59 -1.84 -1.91
N LEU A 165 -6.60 -2.70 -2.02
CA LEU A 165 -7.95 -2.42 -2.46
C LEU A 165 -8.91 -2.78 -1.32
N THR A 166 -9.72 -1.83 -0.86
CA THR A 166 -10.79 -2.12 0.11
C THR A 166 -12.13 -2.15 -0.59
N LEU A 167 -12.78 -3.31 -0.63
CA LEU A 167 -14.06 -3.51 -1.29
C LEU A 167 -15.19 -2.81 -0.52
N LYS A 168 -16.11 -2.18 -1.25
CA LYS A 168 -17.26 -1.41 -0.72
C LYS A 168 -18.57 -1.88 -1.33
#